data_AF-A0A9D9TCJ3-F1
#
_entry.id   AF-A0A9D9TCJ3-F1
#
_cell.length_a   1.000
_cell.length_b   1.000
_cell.length_c   1.000
_cell.angle_alpha   90.00
_cell.angle_beta   90.00
_cell.angle_gamma   90.00
#
_symmetry.space_group_name_H-M   'P 1'
#
loop_
_entity.id
_entity.type
_entity.pdbx_description
1 polymer ?
#
loop_
_entity_poly.entity_id
_entity_poly.type
_entity_poly.pdbx_seq_one_letter_code
_entity_poly.pdbx_strand_id
1 'polypeptide(L)' 'MNADHLANTPAPIAGEDRREGVGATLTLIAAVARNGVIGIENRLPFRLPEDLKRFKALTMNHAIVMGRKTWESLPR' A
#
# COMPACT_ATOMS: atom_id res chain seq x y z
N MET A 1 -11.24 9.59 -59.86
CA MET A 1 -11.34 8.37 -59.04
C MET A 1 -9.95 8.08 -58.51
N ASN A 2 -9.57 8.23 -57.24
CA ASN A 2 -10.18 8.80 -56.06
C ASN A 2 -9.02 9.39 -55.24
N ALA A 3 -9.32 10.45 -54.49
CA ALA A 3 -8.52 10.93 -53.39
C ALA A 3 -8.40 9.84 -52.30
N ASP A 4 -7.53 10.09 -51.32
CA ASP A 4 -7.52 9.46 -50.00
C ASP A 4 -6.60 8.25 -49.82
N HIS A 5 -5.29 8.51 -49.92
CA HIS A 5 -4.26 7.71 -49.23
C HIS A 5 -3.96 8.25 -47.81
N LEU A 6 -4.93 8.94 -47.18
CA LEU A 6 -4.85 9.48 -45.82
C LEU A 6 -5.91 8.81 -44.93
N ALA A 7 -5.72 7.56 -44.55
CA ALA A 7 -6.59 6.91 -43.55
C ALA A 7 -5.99 5.66 -42.89
N ASN A 8 -4.70 5.67 -42.54
CA ASN A 8 -4.20 4.67 -41.60
C ASN A 8 -3.33 5.28 -40.51
N THR A 9 -3.91 6.27 -39.83
CA THR A 9 -3.54 6.57 -38.46
C THR A 9 -4.29 5.57 -37.59
N PRO A 10 -3.62 4.70 -36.81
CA PRO A 10 -4.35 3.85 -35.87
C PRO A 10 -5.15 4.77 -34.94
N ALA A 11 -6.45 4.50 -34.84
CA ALA A 11 -7.32 5.16 -33.88
C ALA A 11 -6.68 5.08 -32.48
N PRO A 12 -6.83 6.11 -31.63
CA PRO A 12 -6.36 6.05 -30.27
C PRO A 12 -6.97 4.82 -29.61
N ILE A 13 -6.12 3.94 -29.06
CA ILE A 13 -6.54 2.75 -28.34
C ILE A 13 -7.47 3.17 -27.19
N ALA A 14 -8.76 2.95 -27.38
CA ALA A 14 -9.78 3.14 -26.36
C ALA A 14 -9.51 2.12 -25.24
N GLY A 15 -8.84 2.56 -24.17
CA GLY A 15 -8.47 1.67 -23.08
C GLY A 15 -7.30 2.11 -22.22
N GLU A 16 -6.63 3.23 -22.52
CA GLU A 16 -5.70 3.83 -21.55
C GLU A 16 -6.51 4.60 -20.51
N ASP A 17 -7.11 3.85 -19.58
CA ASP A 17 -7.64 4.34 -18.31
C ASP A 17 -6.45 4.87 -17.49
N ARG A 18 -5.92 6.03 -17.89
CA ARG A 18 -5.11 6.86 -17.01
C ARG A 18 -6.04 7.34 -15.94
N ARG A 19 -6.17 6.54 -14.89
CA ARG A 19 -6.67 7.01 -13.62
C ARG A 19 -5.69 8.06 -13.12
N GLU A 20 -5.88 9.29 -13.57
CA GLU A 20 -5.51 10.49 -12.82
C GLU A 20 -6.46 10.62 -11.63
N GLY A 21 -6.55 9.56 -10.82
CA GLY A 21 -6.94 9.70 -9.44
C GLY A 21 -5.72 10.29 -8.74
N VAL A 22 -5.93 11.24 -7.83
CA VAL A 22 -4.91 11.63 -6.86
C VAL A 22 -4.41 10.35 -6.19
N GLY A 23 -3.24 9.86 -6.62
CA GLY A 23 -2.73 8.56 -6.22
C GLY A 23 -2.40 8.60 -4.74
N ALA A 24 -3.24 8.01 -3.91
CA ALA A 24 -2.93 7.86 -2.49
C ALA A 24 -1.64 7.05 -2.37
N THR A 25 -0.61 7.65 -1.76
CA THR A 25 0.67 6.97 -1.54
C THR A 25 0.49 5.90 -0.48
N LEU A 26 0.68 4.64 -0.86
CA LEU A 26 0.63 3.51 0.08
C LEU A 26 2.02 3.28 0.68
N THR A 27 2.14 3.41 1.99
CA THR A 27 3.37 3.12 2.74
C THR A 27 3.17 1.89 3.60
N LEU A 28 4.12 0.95 3.54
CA LEU A 28 4.15 -0.26 4.36
C LEU A 28 5.11 -0.07 5.53
N ILE A 29 4.65 -0.34 6.75
CA ILE A 29 5.45 -0.25 7.97
C ILE A 29 5.37 -1.58 8.70
N ALA A 30 6.51 -2.23 8.91
CA ALA A 30 6.62 -3.50 9.63
C ALA A 30 7.92 -3.60 10.42
N ALA A 31 7.87 -4.22 11.60
CA ALA A 31 9.05 -4.63 12.35
C ALA A 31 9.36 -6.10 12.01
N VAL A 32 10.59 -6.35 11.55
CA VAL A 32 10.99 -7.65 10.99
C VAL A 32 12.23 -8.15 11.69
N ALA A 33 12.19 -9.37 12.22
CA ALA A 33 13.35 -10.03 12.80
C ALA A 33 14.36 -10.45 11.71
N ARG A 34 15.61 -10.76 12.09
CA ARG A 34 16.67 -11.18 11.13
C ARG A 34 16.28 -12.41 10.29
N ASN A 35 15.38 -13.25 10.79
CA ASN A 35 14.86 -14.44 10.11
C ASN A 35 13.54 -14.18 9.35
N GLY A 36 13.14 -12.92 9.17
CA GLY A 36 11.92 -12.54 8.45
C GLY A 36 10.62 -12.59 9.28
N VAL A 37 10.68 -12.99 10.56
CA VAL A 37 9.48 -13.08 11.40
C VAL A 37 8.95 -11.69 11.77
N ILE A 38 7.63 -11.51 11.63
CA ILE A 38 6.90 -10.28 12.00
C ILE A 38 5.90 -10.49 13.16
N GLY A 39 5.60 -11.74 13.49
CA GLY A 39 4.54 -12.12 14.45
C GLY A 39 4.62 -13.60 14.82
N ILE A 40 4.21 -13.93 16.05
CA ILE A 40 4.05 -15.30 16.54
C ILE A 40 2.75 -15.39 17.34
N GLU A 41 1.88 -16.36 17.03
CA GLU A 41 0.60 -16.56 17.74
C GLU A 41 -0.25 -15.28 17.90
N ASN A 42 -0.39 -14.47 16.84
CA ASN A 42 -1.09 -13.17 16.85
C ASN A 42 -0.50 -12.15 17.83
N ARG A 43 0.79 -12.25 18.18
CA ARG A 43 1.50 -11.32 19.06
C ARG A 43 2.82 -10.89 18.45
N LEU A 44 3.32 -9.73 18.90
CA LEU A 44 4.66 -9.29 18.58
C LEU A 44 5.68 -10.21 19.29
N PRO A 45 6.68 -10.75 18.57
CA PRO A 45 7.66 -11.67 19.14
C PRO A 45 8.63 -10.96 20.10
N PHE A 46 8.71 -9.63 20.03
CA PHE A 46 9.56 -8.79 20.89
C PHE A 46 8.75 -7.65 21.51
N ARG A 47 9.10 -7.27 22.74
CA ARG A 47 8.62 -6.05 23.39
C ARG A 47 9.70 -4.98 23.29
N LEU A 48 9.58 -4.13 22.26
CA LEU A 48 10.45 -2.98 22.03
C LEU A 48 9.60 -1.71 22.11
N PRO A 49 9.51 -1.05 23.28
CA PRO A 49 8.72 0.17 23.45
C PRO A 49 9.10 1.28 22.46
N GLU A 50 10.38 1.36 22.09
CA GLU A 50 10.92 2.32 21.12
C GLU A 50 10.34 2.10 19.72
N ASP A 51 10.15 0.84 19.32
CA ASP A 51 9.57 0.49 18.02
C ASP A 51 8.10 0.90 17.95
N LEU A 52 7.32 0.65 19.01
CA LEU A 52 5.93 1.11 19.10
C LEU A 52 5.81 2.63 19.10
N LYS A 53 6.70 3.33 19.82
CA LYS A 53 6.76 4.81 19.79
C LYS A 53 7.03 5.32 18.37
N ARG A 54 7.98 4.69 17.67
CA ARG A 54 8.33 5.03 16.29
C ARG A 54 7.17 4.73 15.33
N PHE A 55 6.54 3.56 15.44
CA PHE A 55 5.35 3.21 14.66
C PHE A 55 4.26 4.26 14.83
N LYS A 56 3.91 4.60 16.08
CA LYS A 56 2.92 5.63 16.39
C LYS A 56 3.29 6.98 15.78
N ALA A 57 4.55 7.40 15.87
CA ALA A 57 5.01 8.66 15.31
C ALA A 57 4.91 8.69 13.77
N LEU A 58 5.23 7.58 13.11
CA LEU A 58 5.18 7.46 11.64
C LEU A 58 3.74 7.38 11.11
N THR A 59 2.83 6.74 11.84
CA THR A 59 1.45 6.55 11.40
C THR A 59 0.48 7.63 11.88
N MET A 60 0.92 8.53 12.77
CA MET A 60 0.05 9.59 13.27
C MET A 60 -0.46 10.45 12.12
N ASN A 61 -1.73 10.86 12.18
CA ASN A 61 -2.42 11.64 11.13
C ASN A 61 -2.63 10.91 9.78
N HIS A 62 -2.37 9.61 9.72
CA HIS A 62 -2.61 8.79 8.53
C HIS A 62 -3.68 7.72 8.81
N ALA A 63 -4.40 7.30 7.77
CA ALA A 63 -5.25 6.13 7.85
C ALA A 63 -4.38 4.88 7.96
N ILE A 64 -4.62 4.08 9.00
CA ILE A 64 -3.90 2.81 9.20
C ILE A 64 -4.79 1.68 8.71
N VAL A 65 -4.31 0.96 7.70
CA VAL A 65 -4.93 -0.29 7.25
C VAL A 65 -4.19 -1.45 7.89
N MET A 66 -4.92 -2.33 8.56
CA MET A 66 -4.35 -3.52 9.18
C MET A 66 -5.26 -4.72 9.02
N GLY A 67 -4.68 -5.92 9.09
CA GLY A 67 -5.45 -7.16 9.08
C GLY A 67 -6.31 -7.28 10.34
N ARG A 68 -7.47 -7.93 10.21
CA ARG A 68 -8.43 -8.16 11.30
C ARG A 68 -7.80 -8.78 12.55
N LYS A 69 -6.91 -9.77 12.40
CA LYS A 69 -6.18 -10.39 13.54
C LYS A 69 -5.23 -9.43 14.24
N THR A 70 -4.59 -8.52 13.50
CA THR A 70 -3.71 -7.48 14.06
C THR A 70 -4.53 -6.51 14.91
N TRP A 71 -5.68 -6.07 14.40
CA TRP A 71 -6.61 -5.23 15.14
C TRP A 71 -7.09 -5.89 16.44
N GLU A 72 -7.47 -7.17 16.37
CA GLU A 72 -7.89 -7.97 17.54
C GLU A 72 -6.78 -8.15 18.58
N SER A 73 -5.51 -8.08 18.19
CA SER A 73 -4.36 -8.26 19.09
C SER A 73 -3.99 -7.00 19.87
N LEU A 74 -4.54 -5.83 19.52
CA LEU A 74 -4.21 -4.57 20.19
C LEU A 74 -4.80 -4.53 21.61
N PRO A 75 -4.06 -3.98 22.58
CA PRO A 75 -4.62 -3.71 23.91
C PRO A 75 -5.77 -2.69 23.80
N ARG A 76 -6.81 -2.89 24.60
CA ARG A 76 -7.96 -1.97 24.73
C ARG A 76 -7.70 -0.90 25.79
#